data_AF-A0A9P6MD79-F1
#
_entry.id   AF-A0A9P6MD79-F1
#
_cell.length_a   1.000
_cell.length_b   1.000
_cell.length_c   1.000
_cell.angle_alpha   90.00
_cell.angle_beta   90.00
_cell.angle_gamma   90.00
#
_symmetry.space_group_name_H-M   'P 1'
#
loop_
_entity.id
_entity.type
_entity.pdbx_description
1 polymer ?
#
loop_
_entity_poly.entity_id
_entity_poly.type
_entity_poly.pdbx_seq_one_letter_code
_entity_poly.pdbx_strand_id
1 'polypeptide(L)'
;MSAKAVREYDGKLLLAHWLHRAPIPATDAGSGSKFIQPATRLAHISIDTGLLRLDKAQFDQHVRSTLDQLEVSHPWLLTQKLVAKPDQLIKRRGKSGLLLLNADWAEARVWIENHAAKEVH
;
A
#
# COMPACT_ATOMS: atom_id res chain seq x y z
N MET A 1 -23.99 -17.03 2.58
CA MET A 1 -23.06 -15.89 2.65
C MET A 1 -21.65 -16.44 2.52
N SER A 2 -20.89 -16.08 1.48
CA SER A 2 -19.48 -16.52 1.32
C SER A 2 -18.53 -15.39 1.73
N ALA A 3 -17.43 -15.74 2.42
CA ALA A 3 -16.38 -14.80 2.75
C ALA A 3 -15.52 -14.49 1.52
N LYS A 4 -15.23 -13.20 1.28
CA LYS A 4 -14.35 -12.74 0.19
C LYS A 4 -13.16 -12.00 0.78
N ALA A 5 -11.98 -12.22 0.20
CA ALA A 5 -10.78 -11.48 0.58
C ALA A 5 -10.88 -10.02 0.14
N VAL A 6 -10.33 -9.12 0.95
CA VAL A 6 -10.18 -7.69 0.63
C VAL A 6 -8.70 -7.34 0.49
N ARG A 7 -8.38 -6.30 -0.28
CA ARG A 7 -7.01 -5.78 -0.37
C ARG A 7 -6.55 -5.23 0.97
N GLU A 8 -5.24 -5.22 1.18
CA GLU A 8 -4.65 -4.71 2.41
C GLU A 8 -4.94 -3.21 2.57
N TYR A 9 -4.91 -2.45 1.48
CA TYR A 9 -5.27 -1.04 1.45
C TYR A 9 -6.68 -0.79 2.01
N ASP A 10 -7.69 -1.46 1.45
CA ASP A 10 -9.09 -1.31 1.86
C ASP A 10 -9.30 -1.73 3.32
N GLY A 11 -8.73 -2.86 3.71
CA GLY A 11 -8.82 -3.36 5.08
C GLY A 11 -8.22 -2.41 6.11
N LYS A 12 -7.11 -1.73 5.78
CA LYS A 12 -6.50 -0.74 6.66
C LYS A 12 -7.31 0.56 6.75
N LEU A 13 -7.91 1.00 5.65
CA LEU A 13 -8.80 2.17 5.68
C LEU A 13 -10.05 1.88 6.53
N LEU A 14 -10.66 0.71 6.36
CA LEU A 14 -11.78 0.27 7.18
C LEU A 14 -11.39 0.20 8.65
N LEU A 15 -10.25 -0.41 8.99
CA LEU A 15 -9.78 -0.48 10.37
C LEU A 15 -9.57 0.91 10.96
N ALA A 16 -8.84 1.79 10.25
CA ALA A 16 -8.57 3.14 10.70
C ALA A 16 -9.84 3.98 10.89
N HIS A 17 -10.86 3.73 10.07
CA HIS A 17 -12.16 4.39 10.20
C HIS A 17 -12.95 3.83 11.40
N TRP A 18 -13.09 2.51 11.51
CA TRP A 18 -14.05 1.93 12.45
C TRP A 18 -13.49 1.71 13.85
N LEU A 19 -12.18 1.51 14.02
CA LEU A 19 -11.60 1.08 15.29
C LEU A 19 -11.94 2.03 16.46
N HIS A 20 -11.85 3.34 16.25
CA HIS A 20 -12.18 4.34 17.28
C HIS A 20 -13.68 4.66 17.40
N ARG A 21 -14.48 4.24 16.41
CA ARG A 21 -15.93 4.48 16.38
C ARG A 21 -16.73 3.32 16.93
N ALA A 22 -16.10 2.14 17.06
CA ALA A 22 -16.74 0.95 17.56
C ALA A 22 -17.03 1.09 19.06
N PRO A 23 -18.22 0.66 19.54
CA PRO A 23 -18.51 0.61 20.95
C PRO A 23 -17.55 -0.34 21.66
N ILE A 24 -16.95 0.10 22.76
CA ILE A 24 -16.11 -0.74 23.61
C ILE A 24 -17.05 -1.58 24.48
N PRO A 25 -17.00 -2.93 24.42
CA PRO A 25 -17.76 -3.75 25.35
C PRO A 25 -17.36 -3.40 26.78
N ALA A 26 -18.34 -3.17 27.66
CA ALA A 26 -18.09 -2.89 29.07
C ALA A 26 -17.41 -4.11 29.71
N THR A 27 -16.08 -4.07 29.81
CA THR A 27 -15.33 -4.99 30.66
C THR A 27 -15.09 -4.29 31.99
N ASP A 28 -15.57 -4.89 33.07
CA ASP A 28 -15.23 -4.48 34.42
C ASP A 28 -13.70 -4.44 34.58
N ALA A 29 -13.22 -3.38 35.24
CA ALA A 29 -11.82 -3.06 35.52
C ALA A 29 -11.01 -2.36 34.41
N GLY A 30 -11.11 -1.03 34.38
CA GLY A 30 -9.96 -0.19 34.75
C GLY A 30 -8.65 -0.40 33.98
N SER A 31 -8.63 -0.06 32.70
CA SER A 31 -7.46 0.53 32.03
C SER A 31 -7.91 1.08 30.69
N GLY A 32 -8.13 2.39 30.60
CA GLY A 32 -8.34 3.03 29.29
C GLY A 32 -7.14 2.69 28.40
N SER A 33 -7.38 2.09 27.24
CA SER A 33 -6.32 1.70 26.31
C SER A 33 -5.44 2.92 26.02
N LYS A 34 -4.15 2.84 26.36
CA LYS A 34 -3.14 3.87 26.04
C LYS A 34 -2.73 3.84 24.56
N PHE A 35 -3.37 3.01 23.75
CA PHE A 35 -3.06 2.88 22.34
C PHE A 35 -3.54 4.11 21.56
N ILE A 36 -2.58 4.85 21.01
CA ILE A 36 -2.85 5.91 20.05
C ILE A 36 -2.62 5.31 18.67
N GLN A 37 -3.68 5.23 17.86
CA GLN A 37 -3.53 4.75 16.50
C GLN A 37 -2.64 5.73 15.72
N PRO A 38 -1.60 5.25 15.03
CA PRO A 38 -0.77 6.11 14.19
C PRO A 38 -1.60 6.66 13.03
N ALA A 39 -1.17 7.82 12.52
CA ALA A 39 -1.76 8.40 11.31
C ALA A 39 -1.70 7.39 10.15
N THR A 40 -2.84 7.18 9.49
CA THR A 40 -2.95 6.26 8.35
C THR A 40 -2.26 6.86 7.13
N ARG A 41 -0.98 6.56 6.97
CA ARG A 41 -0.17 6.96 5.82
C ARG A 41 -0.06 5.79 4.85
N LEU A 42 -0.99 5.73 3.89
CA LEU A 42 -1.04 4.71 2.85
C LEU A 42 -1.22 5.41 1.52
N ALA A 43 -0.45 4.97 0.52
CA ALA A 43 -0.60 5.40 -0.87
C ALA A 43 -0.79 4.13 -1.71
N HIS A 44 -1.87 4.08 -2.50
CA HIS A 44 -2.16 2.95 -3.38
C HIS A 44 -1.86 3.34 -4.82
N ILE A 45 -1.26 2.40 -5.55
CA ILE A 45 -0.88 2.57 -6.95
C ILE A 45 -1.67 1.55 -7.76
N SER A 46 -2.43 2.03 -8.75
CA SER A 46 -3.10 1.19 -9.72
C SER A 46 -2.45 1.38 -11.08
N ILE A 47 -1.90 0.32 -11.65
CA ILE A 47 -1.23 0.33 -12.94
C ILE A 47 -2.09 -0.44 -13.95
N ASP A 48 -2.37 0.16 -15.10
CA ASP A 48 -2.99 -0.54 -16.22
C ASP A 48 -1.95 -1.40 -16.95
N THR A 49 -2.00 -2.71 -16.69
CA THR A 49 -1.13 -3.68 -17.34
C THR A 49 -1.55 -3.99 -18.78
N GLY A 50 -2.75 -3.58 -19.21
CA GLY A 50 -3.22 -3.73 -20.57
C GLY A 50 -2.35 -2.98 -21.58
N LEU A 51 -1.76 -1.85 -21.16
CA LEU A 51 -0.86 -1.02 -21.98
C LEU A 51 0.37 -1.78 -22.47
N LEU A 52 0.85 -2.79 -21.73
CA LEU A 52 1.97 -3.62 -22.18
C LEU A 52 1.69 -4.37 -23.49
N ARG A 53 0.42 -4.66 -23.78
CA ARG A 53 0.02 -5.33 -25.03
C ARG A 53 0.05 -4.38 -26.23
N LEU A 54 -0.03 -3.07 -25.97
CA LEU A 54 -0.09 -2.04 -27.00
C LEU A 54 1.31 -1.51 -27.28
N ASP A 55 1.97 -0.97 -26.27
CA ASP A 55 3.30 -0.37 -26.37
C ASP A 55 3.96 -0.30 -25.00
N LYS A 56 5.20 -0.83 -24.91
CA LYS A 56 6.01 -0.78 -23.69
C LYS A 56 6.32 0.66 -23.28
N ALA A 57 6.58 1.56 -24.22
CA ALA A 57 6.91 2.95 -23.88
C ALA A 57 5.73 3.67 -23.23
N GLN A 58 4.51 3.41 -23.72
CA GLN A 58 3.28 3.91 -23.10
C GLN A 58 3.06 3.35 -21.70
N PHE A 59 3.33 2.05 -21.49
CA PHE A 59 3.26 1.45 -20.16
C PHE A 59 4.27 2.08 -19.20
N ASP A 60 5.53 2.22 -19.60
CA ASP A 60 6.57 2.82 -18.77
C ASP A 60 6.21 4.27 -18.40
N GLN A 61 5.69 5.03 -19.38
CA GLN A 61 5.21 6.40 -19.14
C GLN A 61 4.01 6.45 -18.20
N HIS A 62 3.08 5.50 -18.32
CA HIS A 62 1.94 5.39 -17.42
C HIS A 62 2.39 5.14 -15.97
N VAL A 63 3.32 4.21 -15.75
CA VAL A 63 3.90 3.96 -14.42
C VAL A 63 4.52 5.23 -13.85
N ARG A 64 5.40 5.90 -14.61
CA ARG A 64 6.08 7.13 -14.16
C ARG A 64 5.11 8.25 -13.82
N SER A 65 4.15 8.53 -14.72
CA SER A 65 3.15 9.58 -14.49
C SER A 65 2.26 9.30 -13.27
N THR A 66 1.99 8.02 -12.99
CA THR A 66 1.24 7.62 -11.78
C THR A 66 2.05 7.90 -10.52
N LEU A 67 3.36 7.63 -10.53
CA LEU A 67 4.24 7.93 -9.40
C LEU A 67 4.40 9.44 -9.19
N ASP A 68 4.49 10.22 -10.28
CA ASP A 68 4.58 11.68 -10.22
C ASP A 68 3.32 12.30 -9.60
N GLN A 69 2.14 11.79 -9.94
CA GLN A 69 0.89 12.21 -9.30
C GLN A 69 0.81 11.77 -7.84
N LEU A 70 1.42 10.64 -7.48
CA LEU A 70 1.38 10.10 -6.13
C LEU A 70 2.13 10.98 -5.15
N GLU A 71 3.32 11.47 -5.49
CA GLU A 71 4.11 12.37 -4.62
C GLU A 71 3.45 13.74 -4.43
N VAL A 72 2.72 14.24 -5.44
CA VAL A 72 1.94 15.48 -5.32
C VAL A 72 0.75 15.29 -4.37
N SER A 73 0.01 14.19 -4.51
CA SER A 73 -1.16 13.90 -3.68
C SER A 73 -0.81 13.41 -2.27
N HIS A 74 0.39 12.85 -2.07
CA HIS A 74 0.87 12.33 -0.79
C HIS A 74 2.28 12.87 -0.47
N PRO A 75 2.44 14.17 -0.13
CA PRO A 75 3.76 14.80 0.05
C PRO A 75 4.63 14.15 1.15
N TRP A 76 4.02 13.42 2.09
CA TRP A 76 4.75 12.68 3.12
C TRP A 76 5.65 11.58 2.55
N LEU A 77 5.40 11.11 1.32
CA LEU A 77 6.27 10.16 0.62
C LEU A 77 7.71 10.70 0.53
N LEU A 78 7.87 12.00 0.29
CA LEU A 78 9.17 12.65 0.09
C LEU A 78 9.99 12.83 1.37
N THR A 79 9.38 12.66 2.55
CA THR A 79 10.02 13.02 3.83
C THR A 79 10.17 11.86 4.80
N GLN A 80 9.48 10.75 4.56
CA GLN A 80 9.42 9.61 5.47
C GLN A 80 10.12 8.40 4.89
N LYS A 81 10.56 7.49 5.76
CA LYS A 81 10.97 6.14 5.33
C LYS A 81 9.74 5.30 5.00
N LEU A 82 9.86 4.53 3.94
CA LEU A 82 8.77 3.85 3.26
C LEU A 82 8.97 2.34 3.23
N VAL A 83 7.84 1.66 3.01
CA VAL A 83 7.79 0.24 2.69
C VAL A 83 6.97 0.11 1.41
N ALA A 84 7.55 -0.45 0.36
CA ALA A 84 6.86 -0.71 -0.91
C ALA A 84 6.62 -2.22 -1.09
N LYS A 85 5.41 -2.58 -1.54
CA LYS A 85 5.00 -3.99 -1.74
C LYS A 85 3.75 -4.07 -2.64
N PRO A 86 3.53 -5.21 -3.34
CA PRO A 86 2.29 -5.44 -4.06
C PRO A 86 1.13 -5.75 -3.10
N ASP A 87 -0.07 -5.34 -3.51
CA ASP A 87 -1.33 -5.56 -2.80
C ASP A 87 -2.32 -6.36 -3.67
N GLN A 88 -1.90 -7.57 -4.04
CA GLN A 88 -2.65 -8.48 -4.92
C GLN A 88 -2.99 -9.79 -4.18
N LEU A 89 -3.23 -9.71 -2.87
CA LEU A 89 -3.49 -10.86 -1.98
C LEU A 89 -2.33 -11.88 -1.88
N ILE A 90 -1.14 -11.52 -2.37
CA ILE A 90 0.08 -12.34 -2.30
C ILE A 90 0.53 -12.49 -0.84
N LYS A 91 0.74 -13.73 -0.41
CA LYS A 91 1.27 -14.07 0.93
C LYS A 91 2.78 -14.22 0.88
N ARG A 92 3.43 -14.19 2.05
CA ARG A 92 4.89 -14.40 2.21
C ARG A 92 5.78 -13.45 1.37
N ARG A 93 5.30 -12.23 1.10
CA ARG A 93 6.01 -11.18 0.31
C ARG A 93 7.48 -10.96 0.70
N GLY A 94 7.82 -11.02 1.98
CA GLY A 94 9.21 -10.90 2.44
C GLY A 94 10.12 -12.04 1.96
N LYS A 95 9.62 -13.29 1.96
CA LYS A 95 10.37 -14.46 1.46
C LYS A 95 10.49 -14.45 -0.06
N SER A 96 9.50 -13.87 -0.75
CA SER A 96 9.46 -13.78 -2.21
C SER A 96 10.17 -12.53 -2.78
N GLY A 97 10.87 -11.74 -1.95
CA GLY A 97 11.54 -10.52 -2.42
C GLY A 97 10.60 -9.38 -2.83
N LEU A 98 9.29 -9.49 -2.54
CA LEU A 98 8.26 -8.52 -2.90
C LEU A 98 8.00 -7.50 -1.79
N LEU A 99 9.04 -7.16 -1.03
CA LEU A 99 8.93 -6.25 0.10
C LEU A 99 10.20 -5.41 0.19
N LEU A 100 10.10 -4.15 -0.21
CA LEU A 100 11.15 -3.17 0.03
C LEU A 100 10.91 -2.54 1.40
N LEU A 101 11.93 -2.52 2.25
CA LEU A 101 11.88 -1.99 3.62
C LEU A 101 12.83 -0.81 3.78
N ASN A 102 12.44 0.16 4.61
CA ASN A 102 13.28 1.30 5.02
C ASN A 102 13.83 2.13 3.85
N ALA A 103 13.05 2.26 2.78
CA ALA A 103 13.44 3.00 1.60
C ALA A 103 13.05 4.47 1.70
N ASP A 104 13.78 5.37 1.05
CA ASP A 104 13.21 6.67 0.69
C ASP A 104 12.32 6.57 -0.56
N TRP A 105 11.75 7.70 -0.99
CA TRP A 105 10.87 7.73 -2.15
C TRP A 105 11.59 7.43 -3.47
N ALA A 106 12.83 7.89 -3.65
CA ALA A 106 13.57 7.64 -4.88
C ALA A 106 13.87 6.14 -5.05
N GLU A 107 14.31 5.48 -3.96
CA GLU A 107 14.49 4.03 -3.90
C GLU A 107 13.18 3.28 -4.17
N ALA A 108 12.08 3.72 -3.56
CA ALA A 108 10.77 3.10 -3.75
C ALA A 108 10.28 3.22 -5.21
N ARG A 109 10.47 4.38 -5.87
CA ARG A 109 10.10 4.58 -7.28
C ARG A 109 10.84 3.62 -8.20
N VAL A 110 12.16 3.57 -8.07
CA VAL A 110 13.00 2.65 -8.85
C VAL A 110 12.58 1.21 -8.63
N TRP A 111 12.30 0.84 -7.37
CA TRP A 111 11.82 -0.51 -7.07
C TRP A 111 10.46 -0.80 -7.71
N ILE A 112 9.50 0.12 -7.64
CA ILE A 112 8.17 -0.05 -8.23
C ILE A 112 8.26 -0.17 -9.75
N GLU A 113 9.00 0.71 -10.42
CA GLU A 113 9.24 0.65 -11.88
C GLU A 113 9.86 -0.70 -12.29
N ASN A 114 10.78 -1.23 -11.46
CA ASN A 114 11.40 -2.53 -11.69
C ASN A 114 10.52 -3.74 -11.38
N HIS A 115 9.38 -3.60 -10.72
CA HIS A 115 8.49 -4.73 -10.36
C HIS A 115 7.13 -4.63 -11.04
N ALA A 116 6.74 -3.46 -11.53
CA ALA A 116 5.46 -3.25 -12.20
C ALA A 116 5.29 -4.22 -13.37
N ALA A 117 4.17 -4.95 -13.34
CA ALA A 117 3.75 -5.92 -14.36
C ALA A 117 4.75 -7.04 -14.68
N LYS A 118 5.69 -7.33 -13.77
CA LYS A 118 6.55 -8.52 -13.88
C LYS A 118 5.89 -9.72 -13.23
N GLU A 119 6.06 -10.89 -13.85
CA GLU A 119 5.63 -12.15 -13.25
C GLU A 119 6.47 -12.46 -12.01
N VAL A 120 5.80 -13.01 -11.00
CA VAL A 120 6.42 -13.51 -9.77
C VAL A 120 6.37 -15.03 -9.83
N HIS A 121 7.54 -15.67 -9.84
CA HIS A 121 7.68 -17.11 -9.80
C HIS A 121 7.74 -17.65 -8.35
#